data_AF-T2IT46-F1
#
_entry.id   AF-T2IT46-F1
#
_cell.length_a   1.000
_cell.length_b   1.000
_cell.length_c   1.000
_cell.angle_alpha   90.00
_cell.angle_beta   90.00
_cell.angle_gamma   90.00
#
_symmetry.space_group_name_H-M   'P 1'
#
loop_
_entity.id
_entity.type
_entity.pdbx_description
1 polymer ?
#
loop_
_entity_poly.entity_id
_entity_poly.type
_entity_poly.pdbx_seq_one_letter_code
_entity_poly.pdbx_strand_id
1 'polypeptide(L)'
;MKVRPLSAIVAGLTLTLGTFAFPSLSTASSKDYVCAQLNSVWTTWVRTPRGGMSPLVRWKNDKIQGWTPRDRCIAVSKRMTRLADNGLFNHISGGTVNRQPVLCGVRSPGESCNSRNTILTLLPGSNPNTAANQLLDISGRARGQVLELSGNGNESLQTYVNGQTYINMNLFKQVLEEVETSVSPSQLTPVE
;
A
#
# COMPACT_ATOMS: atom_id res chain seq x y z
N MET A 1 -65.57 27.69 56.24
CA MET A 1 -65.78 26.23 56.11
C MET A 1 -64.66 25.69 55.23
N LYS A 2 -63.73 24.91 55.80
CA LYS A 2 -63.73 23.43 55.86
C LYS A 2 -63.26 22.82 54.53
N VAL A 3 -62.03 22.31 54.57
CA VAL A 3 -61.26 21.62 53.51
C VAL A 3 -61.82 20.22 53.16
N ARG A 4 -61.41 19.71 51.98
CA ARG A 4 -61.15 18.29 51.54
C ARG A 4 -61.92 17.86 50.25
N PRO A 5 -61.52 16.79 49.52
CA PRO A 5 -60.24 16.61 48.79
C PRO A 5 -60.36 15.88 47.40
N LEU A 6 -59.25 15.89 46.65
CA LEU A 6 -58.67 14.85 45.74
C LEU A 6 -59.54 14.00 44.80
N SER A 7 -59.27 14.11 43.49
CA SER A 7 -59.12 12.94 42.59
C SER A 7 -58.41 13.27 41.27
N ALA A 8 -57.44 12.41 40.94
CA ALA A 8 -56.88 12.03 39.63
C ALA A 8 -56.30 13.16 38.73
N ILE A 9 -55.12 13.02 38.11
CA ILE A 9 -54.76 12.01 37.09
C ILE A 9 -53.24 11.82 37.11
N VAL A 10 -52.76 10.59 37.26
CA VAL A 10 -51.35 10.24 36.99
C VAL A 10 -51.25 9.92 35.50
N ALA A 11 -50.65 10.82 34.73
CA ALA A 11 -50.28 10.54 33.34
C ALA A 11 -49.04 9.63 33.34
N GLY A 12 -49.24 8.37 32.94
CA GLY A 12 -48.15 7.41 32.75
C GLY A 12 -47.34 7.75 31.50
N LEU A 13 -46.05 8.02 31.67
CA LEU A 13 -45.10 8.22 30.58
C LEU A 13 -44.40 6.88 30.29
N THR A 14 -44.81 6.15 29.25
CA THR A 14 -44.13 4.92 28.83
C THR A 14 -42.99 5.26 27.87
N LEU A 15 -41.74 5.12 28.33
CA LEU A 15 -40.55 5.23 27.48
C LEU A 15 -40.31 3.88 26.76
N THR A 16 -40.56 3.85 25.46
CA THR A 16 -40.17 2.72 24.59
C THR A 16 -38.68 2.81 24.29
N LEU A 17 -37.89 1.85 24.78
CA LEU A 17 -36.49 1.69 24.43
C LEU A 17 -36.37 1.11 23.01
N GLY A 18 -36.10 1.98 22.03
CA GLY A 18 -35.77 1.57 20.67
C GLY A 18 -34.35 1.01 20.61
N THR A 19 -34.20 -0.23 20.16
CA THR A 19 -32.89 -0.83 19.85
C THR A 19 -32.33 -0.19 18.58
N PHE A 20 -31.33 0.67 18.72
CA PHE A 20 -30.56 1.16 17.58
C PHE A 20 -29.65 0.05 17.08
N ALA A 21 -30.00 -0.57 15.95
CA ALA A 21 -29.07 -1.40 15.19
C ALA A 21 -28.06 -0.45 14.52
N PHE A 22 -26.86 -0.34 15.07
CA PHE A 22 -25.76 0.36 14.41
C PHE A 22 -25.34 -0.50 13.21
N PRO A 23 -25.42 0.01 11.96
CA PRO A 23 -24.79 -0.69 10.84
C PRO A 23 -23.30 -0.76 11.14
N SER A 24 -22.74 -1.97 11.19
CA SER A 24 -21.29 -2.15 11.23
C SER A 24 -20.74 -1.55 9.96
N LEU A 25 -20.03 -0.42 10.08
CA LEU A 25 -19.24 0.13 9.01
C LEU A 25 -18.20 -0.94 8.66
N SER A 26 -18.46 -1.70 7.61
CA SER A 26 -17.46 -2.52 6.96
C SER A 26 -16.52 -1.53 6.29
N THR A 27 -15.49 -1.09 7.00
CA THR A 27 -14.32 -0.49 6.37
C THR A 27 -13.75 -1.55 5.44
N ALA A 28 -14.17 -1.53 4.17
CA ALA A 28 -13.44 -2.18 3.12
C ALA A 28 -12.03 -1.59 3.21
N SER A 29 -11.10 -2.35 3.79
CA SER A 29 -9.70 -1.94 3.85
C SER A 29 -9.31 -1.62 2.43
N SER A 30 -9.14 -0.33 2.16
CA SER A 30 -8.69 0.16 0.87
C SER A 30 -7.31 -0.42 0.69
N LYS A 31 -7.20 -1.56 -0.01
CA LYS A 31 -5.90 -2.18 -0.26
C LYS A 31 -5.06 -1.19 -1.05
N ASP A 32 -4.03 -0.67 -0.40
CA ASP A 32 -3.09 0.28 -1.00
C ASP A 32 -2.36 -0.30 -2.21
N TYR A 33 -2.25 -1.64 -2.26
CA TYR A 33 -1.58 -2.37 -3.32
C TYR A 33 -2.53 -3.43 -3.88
N VAL A 34 -2.73 -3.45 -5.20
CA VAL A 34 -3.60 -4.42 -5.87
C VAL A 34 -2.91 -5.04 -7.07
N CYS A 35 -3.38 -6.22 -7.47
CA CYS A 35 -3.01 -6.82 -8.74
C CYS A 35 -4.18 -6.61 -9.71
N ALA A 36 -3.92 -6.04 -10.88
CA ALA A 36 -4.92 -5.84 -11.92
C ALA A 36 -4.27 -5.71 -13.30
N GLN A 37 -5.05 -5.92 -14.35
CA GLN A 37 -4.61 -5.73 -15.72
C GLN A 37 -5.00 -4.35 -16.23
N LEU A 38 -4.13 -3.82 -17.09
CA LEU A 38 -4.45 -2.77 -18.05
C LEU A 38 -3.92 -3.24 -19.42
N ASN A 39 -4.78 -3.29 -20.45
CA ASN A 39 -4.41 -3.76 -21.79
C ASN A 39 -3.73 -5.14 -21.77
N SER A 40 -4.28 -6.10 -21.03
CA SER A 40 -3.75 -7.48 -20.85
C SER A 40 -2.39 -7.61 -20.15
N VAL A 41 -1.84 -6.51 -19.58
CA VAL A 41 -0.58 -6.55 -18.83
C VAL A 41 -0.87 -6.60 -17.33
N TRP A 42 -0.53 -7.73 -16.70
CA TRP A 42 -0.59 -7.89 -15.25
C TRP A 42 0.33 -6.90 -14.56
N THR A 43 -0.23 -6.11 -13.64
CA THR A 43 0.49 -5.03 -12.99
C THR A 43 0.13 -4.98 -11.50
N THR A 44 1.15 -4.85 -10.65
CA THR A 44 0.98 -4.45 -9.25
C THR A 44 0.78 -2.94 -9.25
N TRP A 45 -0.38 -2.47 -8.81
CA TRP A 45 -0.75 -1.05 -8.72
C TRP A 45 -0.68 -0.58 -7.29
N VAL A 46 -0.37 0.71 -7.10
CA VAL A 46 -0.49 1.41 -5.83
C VAL A 46 -1.56 2.49 -5.92
N ARG A 47 -2.38 2.62 -4.87
CA ARG A 47 -3.36 3.71 -4.75
C ARG A 47 -2.65 5.01 -4.44
N THR A 48 -2.91 6.05 -5.23
CA THR A 48 -2.42 7.41 -4.98
C THR A 48 -3.29 8.11 -3.93
N PRO A 49 -2.78 9.16 -3.26
CA PRO A 49 -3.58 9.91 -2.28
C PRO A 49 -4.91 10.45 -2.81
N ARG A 50 -4.97 10.80 -4.12
CA ARG A 50 -6.19 11.28 -4.81
C ARG A 50 -7.17 10.16 -5.21
N GLY A 51 -6.88 8.91 -4.89
CA GLY A 51 -7.74 7.76 -5.19
C GLY A 51 -7.55 7.14 -6.58
N GLY A 52 -6.59 7.63 -7.38
CA GLY A 52 -6.17 7.01 -8.62
C GLY A 52 -5.24 5.81 -8.39
N MET A 53 -4.86 5.13 -9.47
CA MET A 53 -3.96 3.96 -9.44
C MET A 53 -2.72 4.21 -10.28
N SER A 54 -1.54 4.13 -9.66
CA SER A 54 -0.26 4.24 -10.37
C SER A 54 0.40 2.86 -10.51
N PRO A 55 0.96 2.50 -11.68
CA PRO A 55 1.60 1.20 -11.86
C PRO A 55 2.88 1.15 -11.05
N LEU A 56 3.15 0.07 -10.31
CA LEU A 56 4.40 -0.11 -9.55
C LEU A 56 5.29 -1.18 -10.19
N VAL A 57 4.73 -2.35 -10.51
CA VAL A 57 5.45 -3.44 -11.18
C VAL A 57 4.64 -3.97 -12.34
N ARG A 58 5.19 -3.90 -13.56
CA ARG A 58 4.59 -4.52 -14.74
C ARG A 58 5.20 -5.90 -14.96
N TRP A 59 4.36 -6.93 -14.89
CA TRP A 59 4.77 -8.32 -15.03
C TRP A 59 4.69 -8.74 -16.50
N LYS A 60 5.85 -8.76 -17.17
CA LYS A 60 5.97 -9.22 -18.56
C LYS A 60 6.31 -10.71 -18.64
N ASN A 61 6.18 -11.28 -19.83
CA ASN A 61 6.46 -12.69 -20.09
C ASN A 61 7.96 -12.99 -20.00
N ASP A 62 8.44 -13.20 -18.78
CA ASP A 62 9.71 -13.84 -18.50
C ASP A 62 9.38 -15.27 -18.08
N LYS A 63 9.92 -16.27 -18.78
CA LYS A 63 9.74 -17.68 -18.43
C LYS A 63 10.52 -18.01 -17.16
N ILE A 64 10.03 -17.56 -16.01
CA ILE A 64 10.42 -18.09 -14.70
C ILE A 64 9.62 -19.37 -14.53
N GLN A 65 10.31 -20.51 -14.45
CA GLN A 65 9.68 -21.82 -14.37
C GLN A 65 8.70 -21.87 -13.18
N GLY A 66 7.44 -22.17 -13.46
CA GLY A 66 6.38 -22.32 -12.45
C GLY A 66 5.71 -21.03 -11.95
N TRP A 67 6.05 -19.85 -12.49
CA TRP A 67 5.43 -18.57 -12.08
C TRP A 67 4.95 -17.76 -13.28
N THR A 68 3.63 -17.68 -13.48
CA THR A 68 3.06 -16.81 -14.52
C THR A 68 3.14 -15.33 -14.10
N PRO A 69 3.04 -14.37 -15.04
CA PRO A 69 2.89 -12.97 -14.70
C PRO A 69 1.72 -12.69 -13.74
N ARG A 70 0.59 -13.41 -13.89
CA ARG A 70 -0.55 -13.33 -12.98
C ARG A 70 -0.17 -13.75 -11.56
N ASP A 71 0.49 -14.90 -11.42
CA ASP A 71 0.87 -15.44 -10.10
C ASP A 71 1.84 -14.52 -9.37
N ARG A 72 2.83 -13.98 -10.10
CA ARG A 72 3.79 -13.01 -9.54
C ARG A 72 3.08 -11.73 -9.09
N CYS A 73 2.18 -11.20 -9.92
CA CYS A 73 1.37 -10.03 -9.60
C CYS A 73 0.55 -10.24 -8.33
N ILE A 74 -0.19 -11.34 -8.23
CA ILE A 74 -1.01 -11.68 -7.05
C ILE A 74 -0.13 -11.81 -5.81
N ALA A 75 0.96 -12.57 -5.90
CA ALA A 75 1.82 -12.85 -4.75
C ALA A 75 2.51 -11.57 -4.23
N VAL A 76 3.04 -10.74 -5.13
CA VAL A 76 3.72 -9.50 -4.75
C VAL A 76 2.74 -8.47 -4.21
N SER A 77 1.61 -8.24 -4.88
CA SER A 77 0.58 -7.32 -4.38
C SER A 77 0.10 -7.75 -2.98
N LYS A 78 -0.17 -9.04 -2.76
CA LYS A 78 -0.57 -9.57 -1.45
C LYS A 78 0.47 -9.35 -0.36
N ARG A 79 1.77 -9.52 -0.68
CA ARG A 79 2.86 -9.26 0.26
C ARG A 79 2.96 -7.77 0.60
N MET A 80 2.89 -6.90 -0.40
CA MET A 80 2.91 -5.44 -0.17
C MET A 80 1.72 -4.98 0.68
N THR A 81 0.49 -5.43 0.36
CA THR A 81 -0.70 -5.16 1.18
C THR A 81 -0.48 -5.63 2.61
N ARG A 82 -0.03 -6.87 2.81
CA ARG A 82 0.23 -7.40 4.16
C ARG A 82 1.25 -6.56 4.91
N LEU A 83 2.35 -6.15 4.28
CA LEU A 83 3.36 -5.35 4.95
C LEU A 83 2.83 -3.96 5.30
N ALA A 84 2.05 -3.35 4.41
CA ALA A 84 1.40 -2.05 4.65
C ALA A 84 0.40 -2.13 5.81
N ASP A 85 -0.48 -3.14 5.80
CA ASP A 85 -1.49 -3.37 6.84
C ASP A 85 -0.85 -3.61 8.22
N ASN A 86 0.36 -4.18 8.27
CA ASN A 86 1.11 -4.43 9.52
C ASN A 86 2.02 -3.25 9.93
N GLY A 87 1.95 -2.11 9.22
CA GLY A 87 2.82 -0.96 9.47
C GLY A 87 4.31 -1.29 9.30
N LEU A 88 4.64 -2.20 8.38
CA LEU A 88 6.00 -2.66 8.05
C LEU A 88 6.47 -2.14 6.69
N PHE A 89 5.70 -1.28 6.02
CA PHE A 89 5.92 -0.88 4.62
C PHE A 89 6.13 0.62 4.43
N ASN A 90 6.94 1.22 5.30
CA ASN A 90 7.30 2.64 5.19
C ASN A 90 8.43 2.83 4.18
N HIS A 91 9.31 1.84 4.05
CA HIS A 91 10.43 1.88 3.12
C HIS A 91 10.52 0.60 2.30
N ILE A 92 10.90 0.73 1.03
CA ILE A 92 11.38 -0.41 0.22
C ILE A 92 12.90 -0.42 0.26
N SER A 93 13.48 -1.60 0.44
CA SER A 93 14.93 -1.79 0.41
C SER A 93 15.33 -3.04 -0.36
N GLY A 94 16.59 -3.04 -0.80
CA GLY A 94 17.25 -4.20 -1.38
C GLY A 94 18.12 -4.92 -0.34
N GLY A 95 18.09 -6.24 -0.34
CA GLY A 95 18.93 -7.04 0.55
C GLY A 95 19.18 -8.45 0.06
N THR A 96 19.70 -9.29 0.95
CA THR A 96 19.97 -10.70 0.67
C THR A 96 19.32 -11.56 1.74
N VAL A 97 18.53 -12.54 1.34
CA VAL A 97 17.94 -13.54 2.23
C VAL A 97 18.30 -14.92 1.69
N ASN A 98 18.88 -15.78 2.51
CA ASN A 98 19.30 -17.14 2.11
C ASN A 98 20.17 -17.16 0.83
N ARG A 99 21.12 -16.22 0.72
CA ARG A 99 22.01 -16.05 -0.46
C ARG A 99 21.29 -15.66 -1.76
N GLN A 100 20.03 -15.25 -1.69
CA GLN A 100 19.27 -14.75 -2.83
C GLN A 100 19.05 -13.24 -2.69
N PRO A 101 19.24 -12.45 -3.76
CA PRO A 101 18.90 -11.03 -3.75
C PRO A 101 17.39 -10.86 -3.65
N VAL A 102 16.93 -9.92 -2.83
CA VAL A 102 15.50 -9.67 -2.59
C VAL A 102 15.20 -8.18 -2.54
N LEU A 103 13.93 -7.84 -2.83
CA LEU A 103 13.30 -6.59 -2.40
C LEU A 103 12.44 -6.87 -1.18
N CYS A 104 12.52 -6.01 -0.18
CA CYS A 104 11.78 -6.13 1.07
C CYS A 104 11.17 -4.80 1.50
N GLY A 105 10.22 -4.88 2.42
CA GLY A 105 9.59 -3.73 3.07
C GLY A 105 10.09 -3.60 4.49
N VAL A 106 10.40 -2.39 4.95
CA VAL A 106 10.89 -2.14 6.31
C VAL A 106 10.26 -0.88 6.90
N ARG A 107 10.31 -0.74 8.23
CA ARG A 107 9.77 0.44 8.92
C ARG A 107 10.71 1.63 8.84
N SER A 108 12.00 1.37 8.93
CA SER A 108 13.02 2.40 9.04
C SER A 108 14.30 1.99 8.31
N PRO A 109 15.09 2.96 7.80
CA PRO A 109 16.42 2.68 7.29
C PRO A 109 17.31 1.98 8.32
N GLY A 110 18.10 1.01 7.87
CA GLY A 110 18.97 0.17 8.71
C GLY A 110 18.35 -1.18 9.10
N GLU A 111 17.04 -1.37 8.92
CA GLU A 111 16.41 -2.69 9.06
C GLU A 111 16.78 -3.63 7.91
N SER A 112 17.10 -4.87 8.24
CA SER A 112 17.51 -5.87 7.24
C SER A 112 16.34 -6.64 6.62
N CYS A 113 16.49 -7.01 5.35
CA CYS A 113 15.60 -7.97 4.72
C CYS A 113 15.69 -9.36 5.38
N ASN A 114 14.54 -9.99 5.55
CA ASN A 114 14.37 -11.34 6.10
C ASN A 114 13.14 -12.01 5.46
N SER A 115 12.89 -13.27 5.81
CA SER A 115 11.79 -14.05 5.23
C SER A 115 10.39 -13.49 5.51
N ARG A 116 10.20 -12.68 6.55
CA ARG A 116 8.90 -12.11 6.92
C ARG A 116 8.59 -10.82 6.19
N ASN A 117 9.62 -10.09 5.76
CA ASN A 117 9.48 -8.78 5.13
C ASN A 117 9.88 -8.76 3.64
N THR A 118 10.24 -9.92 3.09
CA THR A 118 10.53 -10.10 1.65
C THR A 118 9.26 -9.95 0.81
N ILE A 119 9.34 -9.11 -0.21
CA ILE A 119 8.27 -8.87 -1.20
C ILE A 119 8.52 -9.73 -2.44
N LEU A 120 9.74 -9.68 -2.96
CA LEU A 120 10.13 -10.32 -4.20
C LEU A 120 11.55 -10.84 -4.09
N THR A 121 11.75 -12.08 -4.52
CA THR A 121 13.09 -12.61 -4.76
C THR A 121 13.50 -12.30 -6.19
N LEU A 122 14.69 -11.73 -6.35
CA LEU A 122 15.25 -11.35 -7.64
C LEU A 122 16.03 -12.53 -8.25
N LEU A 123 16.32 -12.46 -9.54
CA LEU A 123 17.14 -13.47 -10.21
C LEU A 123 18.56 -13.50 -9.61
N PRO A 124 19.21 -14.67 -9.54
CA PRO A 124 20.61 -14.76 -9.13
C PRO A 124 21.50 -13.79 -9.92
N GLY A 125 22.43 -13.14 -9.23
CA GLY A 125 23.32 -12.13 -9.83
C GLY A 125 22.72 -10.72 -9.97
N SER A 126 21.42 -10.53 -9.70
CA SER A 126 20.81 -9.20 -9.68
C SER A 126 21.35 -8.36 -8.51
N ASN A 127 21.57 -7.06 -8.74
CA ASN A 127 21.88 -6.12 -7.67
C ASN A 127 20.57 -5.65 -7.01
N PRO A 128 20.35 -5.91 -5.71
CA PRO A 128 19.09 -5.58 -5.05
C PRO A 128 18.89 -4.07 -4.84
N ASN A 129 19.96 -3.28 -4.68
CA ASN A 129 19.86 -1.82 -4.58
C ASN A 129 19.46 -1.20 -5.94
N THR A 130 20.04 -1.71 -7.04
CA THR A 130 19.65 -1.29 -8.38
C THR A 130 18.20 -1.65 -8.68
N ALA A 131 17.76 -2.86 -8.29
CA ALA A 131 16.37 -3.28 -8.47
C ALA A 131 15.39 -2.43 -7.63
N ALA A 132 15.78 -2.04 -6.41
CA ALA A 132 14.98 -1.14 -5.59
C ALA A 132 14.82 0.23 -6.27
N ASN A 133 15.91 0.80 -6.80
CA ASN A 133 15.86 2.06 -7.55
C ASN A 133 15.00 1.94 -8.82
N GLN A 134 15.17 0.85 -9.58
CA GLN A 134 14.43 0.62 -10.82
C GLN A 134 12.93 0.39 -10.60
N LEU A 135 12.51 -0.05 -9.41
CA LEU A 135 11.10 -0.10 -9.05
C LEU A 135 10.43 1.29 -9.19
N LEU A 136 11.18 2.36 -8.93
CA LEU A 136 10.75 3.76 -9.12
C LEU A 136 10.76 4.18 -10.59
N ASP A 137 11.69 3.65 -11.39
CA ASP A 137 11.75 3.91 -12.83
C ASP A 137 10.60 3.22 -13.59
N ILE A 138 10.19 2.02 -13.15
CA ILE A 138 9.15 1.19 -13.80
C ILE A 138 7.74 1.75 -13.57
N SER A 139 7.50 2.47 -12.48
CA SER A 139 6.25 3.22 -12.25
C SER A 139 6.03 4.39 -13.21
N GLY A 140 7.05 4.72 -14.01
CA GLY A 140 6.97 5.66 -15.10
C GLY A 140 7.41 7.06 -14.69
N ARG A 141 8.55 7.49 -15.22
CA ARG A 141 8.92 8.91 -15.37
C ARG A 141 9.35 9.67 -14.10
N ALA A 142 9.80 9.02 -13.03
CA ALA A 142 10.66 9.67 -12.03
C ALA A 142 12.11 9.79 -12.58
N ARG A 143 12.29 10.30 -13.80
CA ARG A 143 13.63 10.51 -14.38
C ARG A 143 14.29 11.70 -13.70
N GLY A 144 15.36 11.45 -12.96
CA GLY A 144 16.47 12.41 -12.81
C GLY A 144 16.16 13.74 -12.12
N GLN A 145 14.97 13.92 -11.55
CA GLN A 145 14.81 14.94 -10.52
C GLN A 145 15.49 14.40 -9.27
N VAL A 146 16.61 15.01 -8.93
CA VAL A 146 16.87 15.31 -7.53
C VAL A 146 15.63 16.08 -7.08
N LEU A 147 14.63 15.34 -6.58
CA LEU A 147 13.49 15.92 -5.92
C LEU A 147 14.02 16.36 -4.57
N GLU A 148 14.59 17.56 -4.55
CA GLU A 148 14.76 18.37 -3.34
C GLU A 148 13.35 18.64 -2.83
N LEU A 149 12.80 17.67 -2.09
CA LEU A 149 11.60 17.84 -1.28
C LEU A 149 12.00 18.76 -0.11
N SER A 150 12.20 20.05 -0.39
CA SER A 150 12.28 21.08 0.64
C SER A 150 10.87 21.32 1.19
N GLY A 151 10.39 20.36 1.97
CA GLY A 151 9.17 20.45 2.75
C GLY A 151 9.54 20.35 4.23
N ASN A 152 10.04 21.45 4.81
CA ASN A 152 10.16 21.70 6.25
C ASN A 152 10.36 20.43 7.11
N GLY A 153 11.45 19.70 6.84
CA GLY A 153 11.70 18.39 7.43
C GLY A 153 12.77 17.65 6.64
N ASN A 154 13.79 17.20 7.35
CA ASN A 154 14.96 16.43 6.95
C ASN A 154 14.64 15.01 6.43
N GLU A 155 13.57 14.82 5.65
CA GLU A 155 13.19 13.54 5.05
C GLU A 155 13.56 13.49 3.55
N SER A 156 14.15 12.38 3.12
CA SER A 156 14.57 12.16 1.73
C SER A 156 13.82 10.99 1.11
N LEU A 157 13.45 11.09 -0.18
CA LEU A 157 12.81 10.00 -0.92
C LEU A 157 13.69 8.74 -0.91
N GLN A 158 15.00 8.93 -1.02
CA GLN A 158 16.00 7.87 -1.01
C GLN A 158 17.02 8.13 0.10
N THR A 159 17.34 7.10 0.88
CA THR A 159 18.39 7.13 1.91
C THR A 159 19.34 5.95 1.71
N TYR A 160 20.63 6.16 1.96
CA TYR A 160 21.64 5.11 1.92
C TYR A 160 22.17 4.84 3.33
N VAL A 161 22.01 3.61 3.81
CA VAL A 161 22.48 3.19 5.14
C VAL A 161 23.14 1.83 5.02
N ASN A 162 24.34 1.66 5.58
CA ASN A 162 25.08 0.39 5.58
C ASN A 162 25.21 -0.26 4.18
N GLY A 163 25.39 0.53 3.13
CA GLY A 163 25.50 0.05 1.75
C GLY A 163 24.19 -0.42 1.11
N GLN A 164 23.05 -0.15 1.74
CA GLN A 164 21.71 -0.47 1.23
C GLN A 164 20.92 0.79 0.93
N THR A 165 20.15 0.75 -0.17
CA THR A 165 19.18 1.80 -0.48
C THR A 165 17.87 1.57 0.27
N TYR A 166 17.28 2.65 0.78
CA TYR A 166 15.93 2.68 1.35
C TYR A 166 15.11 3.76 0.63
N ILE A 167 13.90 3.41 0.21
CA ILE A 167 13.00 4.31 -0.51
C ILE A 167 11.79 4.57 0.34
N ASN A 168 11.55 5.82 0.72
CA ASN A 168 10.41 6.23 1.54
C ASN A 168 9.11 6.15 0.71
N MET A 169 8.20 5.26 1.09
CA MET A 169 6.96 5.00 0.37
C MET A 169 5.91 6.09 0.53
N ASN A 170 5.95 6.87 1.61
CA ASN A 170 5.05 7.99 1.79
C ASN A 170 5.43 9.14 0.85
N LEU A 171 6.71 9.48 0.79
CA LEU A 171 7.22 10.48 -0.17
C LEU A 171 7.05 9.99 -1.61
N PHE A 172 7.27 8.70 -1.87
CA PHE A 172 7.03 8.13 -3.20
C PHE A 172 5.57 8.29 -3.65
N LYS A 173 4.60 7.99 -2.77
CA LYS A 173 3.17 8.19 -3.09
C LYS A 173 2.82 9.66 -3.37
N GLN A 174 3.51 10.61 -2.72
CA GLN A 174 3.35 12.04 -3.02
C GLN A 174 3.93 12.40 -4.39
N VAL A 175 5.11 11.90 -4.75
CA VAL A 175 5.68 12.09 -6.09
C VAL A 175 4.75 11.52 -7.17
N LEU A 176 4.14 10.36 -6.92
CA LEU A 176 3.15 9.77 -7.83
C LEU A 176 1.87 10.61 -7.98
N GLU A 177 1.60 11.54 -7.05
CA GLU A 177 0.49 12.49 -7.16
C GLU A 177 0.82 13.66 -8.10
N GLU A 178 2.07 14.09 -8.13
CA GLU A 178 2.53 15.23 -8.94
C GLU A 178 2.68 14.86 -10.41
N VAL A 179 3.06 13.62 -10.71
CA VAL A 179 3.12 13.12 -12.08
C VAL A 179 1.77 12.49 -12.43
N GLU A 180 1.06 13.00 -13.46
CA GLU A 180 -0.22 12.48 -13.99
C GLU A 180 -0.08 11.03 -14.56
N THR A 181 0.32 10.08 -13.73
CA THR A 181 0.52 8.67 -14.06
C THR A 181 -0.62 7.80 -13.54
N SER A 182 -1.57 8.40 -12.80
CA SER A 182 -2.66 7.67 -12.19
C SER A 182 -3.78 7.38 -13.19
N VAL A 183 -4.16 6.13 -13.27
CA VAL A 183 -5.31 5.62 -14.05
C VAL A 183 -6.52 5.50 -13.11
N SER A 184 -7.74 5.70 -13.63
CA SER A 184 -8.95 5.48 -12.84
C SER A 184 -9.10 3.99 -12.48
N PRO A 185 -9.47 3.64 -11.23
CA PRO A 185 -9.70 2.25 -10.83
C PRO A 185 -10.68 1.49 -11.74
N SER A 186 -11.66 2.17 -12.34
CA SER A 186 -12.66 1.57 -13.24
C SER A 186 -12.08 1.08 -14.57
N GLN A 187 -10.89 1.52 -14.94
CA GLN A 187 -10.21 1.10 -16.17
C GLN A 187 -9.38 -0.18 -15.97
N LEU A 188 -9.24 -0.65 -14.73
CA LEU A 188 -8.44 -1.81 -14.39
C LEU A 188 -9.32 -3.07 -14.36
N THR A 189 -8.83 -4.15 -14.96
CA THR A 189 -9.47 -5.47 -14.84
C THR A 189 -8.90 -6.19 -13.62
N PRO A 190 -9.69 -6.44 -12.56
CA PRO A 190 -9.19 -7.09 -11.35
C PRO A 190 -8.87 -8.57 -11.59
N VAL A 191 -8.21 -9.18 -10.61
CA VAL A 191 -8.06 -10.64 -10.54
C VAL A 191 -9.44 -11.24 -10.28
N GLU A 192 -9.98 -12.00 -11.24
CA GLU A 192 -11.11 -12.93 -11.01
C GLU A 192 -10.74 -14.03 -10.02
#